data_AF-A0A7K3E9L9-F1
#
_entry.id   AF-A0A7K3E9L9-F1
#
_cell.length_a   1.000
_cell.length_b   1.000
_cell.length_c   1.000
_cell.angle_alpha   90.00
_cell.angle_beta   90.00
_cell.angle_gamma   90.00
#
_symmetry.space_group_name_H-M   'P 1'
#
loop_
_entity.id
_entity.type
_entity.pdbx_description
1 polymer ?
#
loop_
_entity_poly.entity_id
_entity_poly.type
_entity_poly.pdbx_seq_one_letter_code
_entity_poly.pdbx_strand_id
1 'polypeptide(L)'
;MSAMETPIAPESGNEEHAVIAHFRLASGGFGEADQRELVYEAEQAMAAAAEAADVGEVDGNEFGGGEAVVYAYGPDADPLFKVMEPTLRGLPFRPAHVVLRRGDGESRLDL
;
A
#
# COMPACT_ATOMS: atom_id res chain seq x y z
N MET A 1 -5.50 6.48 48.87
CA MET A 1 -5.82 5.48 47.83
C MET A 1 -5.72 6.21 46.50
N SER A 2 -4.85 5.72 45.61
CA SER A 2 -4.35 6.36 44.40
C SER A 2 -5.41 7.05 43.54
N ALA A 3 -5.13 8.30 43.18
CA ALA A 3 -5.59 8.85 41.91
C ALA A 3 -4.93 8.01 40.79
N MET A 4 -5.76 7.36 39.98
CA MET A 4 -5.31 6.71 38.76
C MET A 4 -4.98 7.85 37.80
N GLU A 5 -3.69 8.14 37.64
CA GLU A 5 -3.21 9.04 36.61
C GLU A 5 -3.49 8.34 35.28
N THR A 6 -4.46 8.86 34.53
CA THR A 6 -4.78 8.38 33.19
C THR A 6 -3.49 8.46 32.37
N PRO A 7 -2.99 7.36 31.77
CA PRO A 7 -1.90 7.49 30.83
C PRO A 7 -2.40 8.36 29.69
N ILE A 8 -1.76 9.52 29.54
CA ILE A 8 -1.73 10.34 28.34
C ILE A 8 -1.62 9.41 27.13
N ALA A 9 -2.63 9.43 26.25
CA ALA A 9 -2.57 8.77 24.97
C ALA A 9 -1.25 9.18 24.28
N PRO A 10 -0.54 8.26 23.59
CA PRO A 10 0.74 8.60 22.98
C PRO A 10 0.55 9.79 22.03
N GLU A 11 1.42 10.77 22.17
CA GLU A 11 1.43 12.00 21.40
C GLU A 11 1.46 11.67 19.89
N SER A 12 0.54 12.26 19.12
CA SER A 12 0.52 12.20 17.66
C SER A 12 1.86 12.69 17.10
N GLY A 13 2.75 11.75 16.78
CA GLY A 13 4.09 12.06 16.29
C GLY A 13 4.78 10.91 15.55
N ASN A 14 4.04 9.85 15.20
CA ASN A 14 4.58 8.66 14.52
C ASN A 14 3.47 7.88 13.79
N GLU A 15 2.51 8.58 13.17
CA GLU A 15 1.45 7.93 12.39
C GLU A 15 2.06 7.36 11.12
N GLU A 16 2.10 6.03 10.98
CA GLU A 16 2.57 5.38 9.76
C GLU A 16 1.80 5.88 8.55
N HIS A 17 2.54 6.30 7.53
CA HIS A 17 2.01 6.66 6.23
C HIS A 17 1.69 5.38 5.44
N ALA A 18 0.76 5.48 4.47
CA ALA A 18 0.36 4.34 3.67
C ALA A 18 0.36 4.64 2.16
N VAL A 19 0.73 3.64 1.38
CA VAL A 19 0.61 3.59 -0.08
C VAL A 19 -0.34 2.45 -0.41
N ILE A 20 -1.52 2.78 -0.94
CA ILE A 20 -2.56 1.79 -1.26
C ILE A 20 -2.81 1.84 -2.76
N ALA A 21 -2.40 0.79 -3.47
CA ALA A 21 -2.53 0.72 -4.92
C ALA A 21 -3.72 -0.16 -5.32
N HIS A 22 -4.63 0.38 -6.10
CA HIS A 22 -5.84 -0.27 -6.59
C HIS A 22 -5.74 -0.54 -8.09
N PHE A 23 -6.14 -1.75 -8.49
CA PHE A 23 -6.12 -2.21 -9.88
C PHE A 23 -7.42 -2.90 -10.23
N ARG A 24 -8.03 -2.55 -11.38
CA ARG A 24 -9.16 -3.31 -11.92
C ARG A 24 -8.68 -4.53 -12.70
N LEU A 25 -9.19 -5.70 -12.32
CA LEU A 25 -8.97 -6.99 -12.98
C LEU A 25 -10.01 -7.23 -14.07
N ALA A 26 -9.73 -8.17 -14.97
CA ALA A 26 -10.54 -8.41 -16.18
C ALA A 26 -11.87 -9.10 -15.86
N SER A 27 -11.88 -9.95 -14.84
CA SER A 27 -13.05 -10.71 -14.39
C SER A 27 -13.59 -10.15 -13.06
N GLY A 28 -14.86 -10.41 -12.79
CA GLY A 28 -15.43 -10.19 -11.44
C GLY A 28 -14.85 -11.17 -10.42
N GLY A 29 -15.11 -10.95 -9.14
CA GLY A 29 -14.63 -11.83 -8.07
C GLY A 29 -13.16 -11.59 -7.73
N PHE A 30 -12.31 -12.61 -7.84
CA PHE A 30 -10.89 -12.54 -7.47
C PHE A 30 -9.94 -12.29 -8.66
N GLY A 31 -10.49 -12.11 -9.87
CA GLY A 31 -9.70 -12.12 -11.11
C GLY A 31 -9.23 -13.52 -11.51
N GLU A 32 -8.52 -13.59 -12.63
CA GLU A 32 -7.97 -14.84 -13.15
C GLU A 32 -6.71 -15.28 -12.38
N ALA A 33 -6.33 -16.56 -12.48
CA ALA A 33 -5.14 -17.08 -11.81
C ALA A 33 -3.86 -16.36 -12.24
N ASP A 34 -3.66 -16.17 -13.55
CA ASP A 34 -2.48 -15.49 -14.09
C ASP A 34 -2.42 -14.02 -13.68
N GLN A 35 -3.58 -13.37 -13.47
CA GLN A 35 -3.63 -11.99 -12.99
C GLN A 35 -3.17 -11.89 -11.54
N ARG A 36 -3.58 -12.84 -10.70
CA ARG A 36 -3.15 -12.90 -9.30
C ARG A 36 -1.66 -13.20 -9.20
N GLU A 37 -1.13 -14.10 -10.03
CA GLU A 37 0.30 -14.40 -10.11
C GLU A 37 1.13 -13.13 -10.37
N LEU A 38 0.74 -12.32 -11.37
CA LEU A 38 1.42 -11.06 -11.67
C LEU A 38 1.39 -10.07 -10.50
N VAL A 39 0.29 -10.01 -9.73
CA VAL A 39 0.22 -9.15 -8.53
C VAL A 39 1.14 -9.66 -7.43
N TYR A 40 1.20 -10.97 -7.19
CA TYR A 40 2.14 -11.55 -6.21
C TYR A 40 3.60 -11.30 -6.59
N GLU A 41 3.96 -11.48 -7.86
CA GLU A 41 5.32 -11.19 -8.33
C GLU A 41 5.67 -9.70 -8.15
N ALA A 42 4.72 -8.81 -8.46
CA ALA A 42 4.88 -7.38 -8.26
C ALA A 42 5.03 -7.02 -6.77
N GLU A 43 4.21 -7.60 -5.89
CA GLU A 43 4.30 -7.42 -4.44
C GLU A 43 5.69 -7.80 -3.92
N GLN A 44 6.18 -8.99 -4.27
CA GLN A 44 7.50 -9.46 -3.83
C GLN A 44 8.62 -8.55 -4.33
N ALA A 45 8.54 -8.07 -5.58
CA ALA A 45 9.52 -7.14 -6.13
C ALA A 45 9.50 -5.79 -5.41
N MET A 46 8.32 -5.27 -5.07
CA MET A 46 8.16 -4.03 -4.32
C MET A 46 8.62 -4.17 -2.87
N ALA A 47 8.31 -5.31 -2.21
CA ALA A 47 8.74 -5.59 -0.85
C ALA A 47 10.27 -5.59 -0.74
N ALA A 48 10.95 -6.30 -1.65
CA ALA A 48 12.41 -6.33 -1.70
C ALA A 48 13.01 -4.93 -1.97
N ALA A 49 12.37 -4.13 -2.82
CA ALA A 49 12.84 -2.78 -3.12
C ALA A 49 12.64 -1.81 -1.95
N ALA A 50 11.52 -1.91 -1.24
CA ALA A 50 11.22 -1.10 -0.06
C ALA A 50 12.16 -1.42 1.11
N GLU A 51 12.42 -2.72 1.36
CA GLU A 51 13.39 -3.19 2.35
C GLU A 51 14.80 -2.69 2.02
N ALA A 52 15.25 -2.85 0.77
CA ALA A 52 16.59 -2.42 0.36
C ALA A 52 16.81 -0.90 0.49
N ALA A 53 15.74 -0.11 0.41
CA ALA A 53 15.77 1.34 0.54
C ALA A 53 15.49 1.84 1.96
N ASP A 54 15.09 0.97 2.90
CA ASP A 54 14.71 1.30 4.28
C ASP A 54 13.59 2.38 4.35
N VAL A 55 12.61 2.29 3.44
CA VAL A 55 11.52 3.29 3.30
C VAL A 55 10.15 2.80 3.79
N GLY A 56 10.07 1.54 4.22
CA GLY A 56 8.83 0.90 4.64
C GLY A 56 8.74 -0.55 4.19
N GLU A 57 7.55 -1.12 4.29
CA GLU A 57 7.26 -2.50 3.95
C GLU A 57 5.99 -2.62 3.11
N VAL A 58 5.94 -3.62 2.24
CA VAL A 58 4.71 -4.04 1.56
C VAL A 58 4.08 -5.12 2.45
N ASP A 59 2.91 -4.82 3.02
CA ASP A 59 2.20 -5.68 3.98
C ASP A 59 1.49 -6.83 3.28
N GLY A 60 1.02 -6.59 2.05
CA GLY A 60 0.47 -7.64 1.21
C GLY A 60 -0.54 -7.14 0.17
N ASN A 61 -1.41 -8.05 -0.25
CA ASN A 61 -2.47 -7.76 -1.21
C ASN A 61 -3.82 -8.38 -0.82
N GLU A 62 -4.89 -7.79 -1.37
CA GLU A 62 -6.24 -8.32 -1.30
C GLU A 62 -6.83 -8.43 -2.72
N PHE A 63 -7.60 -9.49 -2.96
CA PHE A 63 -8.39 -9.67 -4.18
C PHE A 63 -9.87 -9.73 -3.84
N GLY A 64 -10.70 -9.04 -4.61
CA GLY A 64 -12.15 -9.07 -4.41
C GLY A 64 -12.87 -8.06 -5.29
N GLY A 65 -14.14 -8.29 -5.61
CA GLY A 65 -14.93 -7.36 -6.42
C GLY A 65 -14.43 -7.17 -7.87
N GLY A 66 -13.49 -8.00 -8.32
CA GLY A 66 -12.75 -7.81 -9.57
C GLY A 66 -11.63 -6.77 -9.46
N GLU A 67 -11.12 -6.53 -8.26
CA GLU A 67 -10.00 -5.63 -7.99
C GLU A 67 -8.87 -6.39 -7.28
N ALA A 68 -7.66 -5.87 -7.46
CA ALA A 68 -6.52 -6.17 -6.63
C ALA A 68 -6.10 -4.89 -5.90
N VAL A 69 -5.84 -5.00 -4.60
CA VAL A 69 -5.35 -3.91 -3.76
C VAL A 69 -4.03 -4.33 -3.13
N VAL A 70 -2.99 -3.51 -3.26
CA VAL A 70 -1.69 -3.72 -2.61
C VAL A 70 -1.53 -2.67 -1.51
N TYR A 71 -1.13 -3.12 -0.31
CA TYR A 71 -0.95 -2.28 0.87
C TYR A 71 0.53 -2.20 1.23
N ALA A 72 1.01 -0.99 1.46
CA ALA A 72 2.35 -0.75 1.97
C ALA A 72 2.34 0.37 3.01
N TYR A 73 3.19 0.25 4.01
CA TYR A 73 3.27 1.15 5.15
C TYR A 73 4.71 1.55 5.42
N GLY A 74 4.89 2.76 5.93
CA GLY A 74 6.22 3.25 6.26
C GLY A 74 6.19 4.60 6.96
N PRO A 75 7.36 5.13 7.34
CA PRO A 75 7.47 6.44 7.97
C PRO A 75 7.05 7.57 7.03
N ASP A 76 7.14 7.36 5.71
CA ASP A 76 6.74 8.34 4.71
C ASP A 76 6.23 7.68 3.41
N ALA A 77 5.02 8.02 2.98
CA ALA A 77 4.39 7.53 1.75
C ALA A 77 5.10 7.99 0.48
N ASP A 78 5.73 9.16 0.45
CA ASP A 78 6.37 9.68 -0.76
C ASP A 78 7.62 8.87 -1.20
N PRO A 79 8.62 8.61 -0.33
CA PRO A 79 9.75 7.76 -0.68
C PRO A 79 9.33 6.29 -0.88
N LEU A 80 8.36 5.79 -0.10
CA LEU A 80 7.81 4.45 -0.28
C LEU A 80 7.15 4.29 -1.66
N PHE A 81 6.27 5.22 -2.02
CA PHE A 81 5.63 5.21 -3.33
C PHE A 81 6.65 5.33 -4.45
N LYS A 82 7.65 6.20 -4.33
CA LYS A 82 8.69 6.37 -5.36
C LYS A 82 9.44 5.07 -5.67
N VAL A 83 9.65 4.22 -4.67
CA VAL A 83 10.28 2.90 -4.85
C VAL A 83 9.32 1.90 -5.52
N MET A 84 8.05 1.92 -5.14
CA MET A 84 7.02 1.01 -5.66
C MET A 84 6.53 1.38 -7.08
N GLU A 85 6.50 2.68 -7.38
CA GLU A 85 5.87 3.28 -8.56
C GLU A 85 6.29 2.63 -9.90
N PRO A 86 7.56 2.28 -10.16
CA PRO A 86 7.96 1.61 -11.40
C PRO A 86 7.26 0.26 -11.58
N THR A 87 7.16 -0.54 -10.51
CA THR A 87 6.51 -1.85 -10.54
C THR A 87 5.00 -1.70 -10.69
N LEU A 88 4.39 -0.77 -9.95
CA LEU A 88 2.95 -0.48 -10.03
C LEU A 88 2.54 -0.04 -11.45
N ARG A 89 3.33 0.82 -12.10
CA ARG A 89 3.06 1.25 -13.48
C ARG A 89 3.29 0.14 -14.51
N GLY A 90 4.18 -0.81 -14.22
CA GLY A 90 4.46 -1.95 -15.09
C GLY A 90 3.33 -2.99 -15.15
N LEU A 91 2.45 -3.03 -14.15
CA LEU A 91 1.29 -3.91 -14.16
C LEU A 91 0.30 -3.51 -15.28
N PRO A 92 -0.26 -4.45 -16.05
CA PRO A 92 -1.13 -4.16 -17.19
C PRO A 92 -2.59 -3.88 -16.80
N PHE A 93 -2.92 -3.89 -15.50
CA PHE A 93 -4.29 -3.78 -15.01
C PHE A 93 -4.73 -2.33 -14.99
N ARG A 94 -5.86 -2.02 -15.66
CA ARG A 94 -6.42 -0.67 -15.72
C ARG A 94 -7.96 -0.71 -15.67
N PRO A 95 -8.62 0.32 -15.10
CA PRO A 95 -8.03 1.49 -14.44
C PRO A 95 -7.24 1.14 -13.18
N ALA A 96 -6.24 1.96 -12.86
CA ALA A 96 -5.41 1.80 -11.68
C ALA A 96 -5.11 3.16 -11.04
N HIS A 97 -5.03 3.18 -9.72
CA HIS A 97 -4.72 4.39 -8.96
C HIS A 97 -4.06 4.04 -7.63
N VAL A 98 -3.38 5.03 -7.06
CA VAL A 98 -2.73 4.94 -5.75
C VAL A 98 -3.31 6.00 -4.84
N VAL A 99 -3.59 5.62 -3.61
CA VAL A 99 -3.91 6.54 -2.51
C VAL A 99 -2.67 6.62 -1.61
N LEU A 100 -2.16 7.84 -1.43
CA LEU A 100 -1.09 8.16 -0.48
C LEU A 100 -1.73 8.79 0.75
N ARG A 101 -1.64 8.11 1.89
CA ARG A 101 -2.12 8.59 3.18
C ARG A 101 -0.93 9.10 4.01
N ARG A 102 -1.04 10.33 4.48
CA ARG A 102 -0.02 11.05 5.27
C ARG A 102 -0.69 11.65 6.50
N GLY A 103 -0.67 10.93 7.64
CA GLY A 103 -1.41 11.33 8.84
C GLY A 103 -2.91 11.55 8.55
N ASP A 104 -3.39 12.78 8.78
CA ASP A 104 -4.76 13.23 8.53
C ASP A 104 -5.07 13.60 7.07
N GLY A 105 -4.06 13.60 6.18
CA GLY A 105 -4.21 13.91 4.76
C GLY A 105 -4.20 12.67 3.86
N GLU A 106 -4.97 12.72 2.76
CA GLU A 106 -4.90 11.75 1.67
C GLU A 106 -4.81 12.43 0.30
N SER A 107 -4.13 11.78 -0.63
CA SER A 107 -4.09 12.20 -2.04
C SER A 107 -4.16 11.00 -2.96
N ARG A 108 -4.87 11.13 -4.08
CA ARG A 108 -5.00 10.10 -5.11
C ARG A 108 -4.20 10.45 -6.37
N LEU A 109 -3.54 9.45 -6.94
CA LEU A 109 -2.81 9.52 -8.21
C LEU A 109 -3.26 8.38 -9.14
N ASP A 110 -3.64 8.67 -10.39
CA ASP A 110 -3.93 7.62 -11.38
C ASP A 110 -2.63 7.12 -12.06
N LEU A 111 -2.56 5.82 -12.37
CA LEU A 111 -1.36 5.11 -12.90
C LEU A 111 -1.44 4.74 -14.38
#